data_AF-A0A9W7WN56-F1
#
_entry.id   AF-A0A9W7WN56-F1
#
_cell.length_a   1.000
_cell.length_b   1.000
_cell.length_c   1.000
_cell.angle_alpha   90.00
_cell.angle_beta   90.00
_cell.angle_gamma   90.00
#
_symmetry.space_group_name_H-M   'P 1'
#
loop_
_entity.id
_entity.type
_entity.pdbx_description
1 polymer ?
#
loop_
_entity_poly.entity_id
_entity_poly.type
_entity_poly.pdbx_seq_one_letter_code
_entity_poly.pdbx_strand_id
1 'polypeptide(L)'
;MEDADKLCESLLLWLEKRKECADKLSALAQELEDLHKSSNISQVVGTATSVLSIFAAALATVFTGGLAAPLQAAAAAGSVVSITSTLVEAGVSSSTMNTATALITEDQKIGKNIQELLRGLRERCGGKQLGAHASGGSTSDTVECEVATLLMGALAGRNKIPVPLDMLRSFNRATFFHQEGGLNSADAHGLISKAVGLVVNLGKSGMIEVSKVSAKEMVKDMGSIGMRTAVKTGSRLLGMIGLDVPLYDLIVRCEEMVKGNQVTEASQFLRDSAREILEAGSKLKDQLNAMHEIIQKLLRVKKLVKDLGGYSLTMTEADQNIMNYIIATCPDSTVVSWLLQPNRQTEFLNLIRFFDEKLIGLLEDLRKPQGSHVDIVFVAHGEITDQFMPASCLVPPPIITETILYSPWNCKIDGYAAYSIAQGNIGLRNRVFHNNNNIVQFEPNPLPDCWNRMRESRLGIPMILLSPVGPEDGAWREFQALQEGHIEIDGRVIIPYIVPQASVTAYGKIPLYVFIFASWFTLMVANGTRATVHLAACLERAGSTPRPQEWRAQYAWTNDGTLMTVNVDTVNVNPVLFRAFRSMFDRNIR
;
A
#
# COMPACT_ATOMS: atom_id res chain seq x y z
N MET A 1 -13.28 0.42 12.51
CA MET A 1 -13.97 1.15 11.43
C MET A 1 -14.44 2.49 11.94
N GLU A 2 -15.25 2.55 12.99
CA GLU A 2 -15.78 3.82 13.55
C GLU A 2 -14.76 4.97 13.64
N ASP A 3 -13.58 4.74 14.22
CA ASP A 3 -12.56 5.81 14.34
C ASP A 3 -11.93 6.21 13.01
N ALA A 4 -11.85 5.30 12.03
CA ALA A 4 -11.41 5.63 10.68
C ALA A 4 -12.47 6.44 9.94
N ASP A 5 -13.76 6.16 10.18
CA ASP A 5 -14.87 6.96 9.67
C ASP A 5 -14.83 8.38 10.25
N LYS A 6 -14.71 8.51 11.58
CA LYS A 6 -14.53 9.79 12.28
C LYS A 6 -13.28 10.54 11.79
N LEU A 7 -12.18 9.83 11.54
CA LEU A 7 -10.96 10.42 11.01
C LEU A 7 -11.19 10.98 9.60
N CYS A 8 -11.82 10.20 8.71
CA CYS A 8 -12.13 10.63 7.35
C CYS A 8 -13.04 11.86 7.35
N GLU A 9 -14.07 11.87 8.21
CA GLU A 9 -14.96 13.02 8.39
C GLU A 9 -14.20 14.26 8.89
N SER A 10 -13.36 14.07 9.90
CA SER A 10 -12.56 15.15 10.46
C SER A 10 -11.58 15.72 9.43
N LEU A 11 -10.94 14.88 8.61
CA LEU A 11 -10.03 15.32 7.54
C LEU A 11 -10.76 16.16 6.49
N LEU A 12 -11.95 15.75 6.06
CA LEU A 12 -12.74 16.49 5.07
C LEU A 12 -13.25 17.83 5.64
N LEU A 13 -13.74 17.82 6.89
CA LEU A 13 -14.16 19.05 7.58
C LEU A 13 -12.98 20.01 7.77
N TRP A 14 -11.81 19.48 8.14
CA TRP A 14 -10.59 20.26 8.32
C TRP A 14 -10.13 20.91 7.00
N LEU A 15 -10.23 20.20 5.88
CA LEU A 15 -9.95 20.76 4.55
C LEU A 15 -10.87 21.94 4.20
N GLU A 16 -12.16 21.85 4.52
CA GLU A 16 -13.13 22.92 4.31
C GLU A 16 -12.78 24.16 5.16
N LYS A 17 -12.47 23.95 6.45
CA LYS A 17 -12.08 25.03 7.36
C LYS A 17 -10.77 25.70 6.99
N ARG A 18 -9.77 24.94 6.55
CA ARG A 18 -8.50 25.49 6.03
C ARG A 18 -8.71 26.38 4.82
N LYS A 19 -9.63 26.01 3.92
CA LYS A 19 -10.01 26.85 2.78
C LYS A 19 -10.67 28.15 3.24
N GLU A 20 -11.66 28.09 4.12
CA GLU A 20 -12.30 29.28 4.70
C GLU A 20 -11.28 30.20 5.38
N CYS A 21 -10.34 29.63 6.14
CA CYS A 21 -9.27 30.39 6.79
C CYS A 21 -8.37 31.10 5.76
N ALA A 22 -7.94 30.40 4.70
CA ALA A 22 -7.12 31.00 3.65
C ALA A 22 -7.84 32.16 2.93
N ASP A 23 -9.14 32.02 2.68
CA ASP A 23 -9.97 33.09 2.11
C ASP A 23 -10.01 34.31 3.04
N LYS A 24 -10.12 34.09 4.36
CA LYS A 24 -10.08 35.18 5.36
C LYS A 24 -8.70 35.82 5.52
N LEU A 25 -7.62 35.06 5.50
CA LEU A 25 -6.26 35.60 5.52
C LEU A 25 -5.99 36.46 4.27
N SER A 26 -6.49 36.04 3.12
CA SER A 26 -6.40 36.82 1.88
C SER A 26 -7.22 38.12 1.96
N ALA A 27 -8.41 38.07 2.55
CA ALA A 27 -9.23 39.26 2.79
C ALA A 27 -8.56 40.24 3.77
N LEU A 28 -7.98 39.73 4.87
CA LEU A 28 -7.20 40.53 5.83
C LEU A 28 -6.00 41.22 5.17
N ALA A 29 -5.29 40.52 4.30
CA ALA A 29 -4.19 41.11 3.53
C ALA A 29 -4.67 42.27 2.64
N GLN A 30 -5.84 42.11 2.02
CA GLN A 30 -6.44 43.14 1.18
C GLN A 30 -6.87 44.36 2.00
N GLU A 31 -7.56 44.15 3.12
CA GLU A 31 -7.95 45.22 4.06
C GLU A 31 -6.72 46.01 4.53
N LEU A 32 -5.63 45.31 4.85
CA LEU A 32 -4.39 45.90 5.32
C LEU A 32 -3.73 46.80 4.25
N GLU A 33 -3.75 46.39 2.98
CA GLU A 33 -3.26 47.19 1.87
C GLU A 33 -4.12 48.41 1.56
N ASP A 34 -5.44 48.25 1.61
CA ASP A 34 -6.37 49.33 1.32
C ASP A 34 -6.28 50.41 2.40
N LEU A 35 -6.12 50.00 3.66
CA LEU A 35 -5.79 50.92 4.76
C LEU A 35 -4.46 51.65 4.52
N HIS A 36 -3.39 50.94 4.15
CA HIS A 36 -2.09 51.56 3.86
C HIS A 36 -2.14 52.55 2.69
N LYS A 37 -2.89 52.24 1.63
CA LYS A 37 -3.10 53.15 0.48
C LYS A 37 -3.90 54.39 0.90
N SER A 38 -4.97 54.20 1.67
CA SER A 38 -5.80 55.31 2.15
C SER A 38 -5.04 56.26 3.07
N SER A 39 -4.17 55.73 3.94
CA SER A 39 -3.34 56.54 4.84
C SER A 39 -2.28 57.36 4.11
N ASN A 40 -1.73 56.82 3.01
CA ASN A 40 -0.77 57.55 2.16
C ASN A 40 -1.42 58.65 1.33
N ILE A 41 -2.72 58.52 0.99
CA ILE A 41 -3.49 59.56 0.29
C ILE A 41 -3.92 60.68 1.24
N SER A 42 -4.18 60.37 2.53
CA SER A 42 -4.54 61.38 3.54
C SER A 42 -3.33 62.12 4.16
N GLN A 43 -2.09 61.74 3.85
CA GLN A 43 -0.89 62.46 4.29
C GLN A 43 -0.54 63.63 3.37
N VAL A 44 -1.38 64.67 3.43
CA VAL A 44 -0.88 66.06 3.40
C VAL A 44 -0.93 66.55 4.85
N VAL A 45 0.24 66.46 5.51
CA VAL A 45 0.60 66.99 6.84
C VAL A 45 -0.06 66.32 8.07
N GLY A 46 0.69 65.45 8.76
CA GLY A 46 0.55 65.24 10.21
C GLY A 46 0.51 63.79 10.76
N THR A 47 1.68 63.28 11.18
CA THR A 47 1.93 62.17 12.14
C THR A 47 1.58 60.71 11.78
N ALA A 48 2.60 59.85 11.89
CA ALA A 48 2.64 58.43 11.50
C ALA A 48 2.29 57.43 12.64
N THR A 49 1.37 57.77 13.53
CA THR A 49 1.06 56.97 14.75
C THR A 49 -0.30 56.24 14.72
N SER A 50 -1.08 56.32 13.64
CA SER A 50 -2.49 55.82 13.63
C SER A 50 -2.70 54.37 13.18
N VAL A 51 -1.67 53.62 12.77
CA VAL A 51 -1.83 52.22 12.29
C VAL A 51 -1.58 51.17 13.39
N LEU A 52 -1.04 51.59 14.54
CA LEU A 52 -0.52 50.71 15.60
C LEU A 52 -1.58 50.00 16.46
N SER A 53 -2.84 50.41 16.39
CA SER A 53 -3.88 49.90 17.28
C SER A 53 -4.57 48.64 16.77
N ILE A 54 -4.52 48.38 15.45
CA ILE A 54 -5.38 47.45 14.68
C ILE A 54 -5.29 45.97 15.12
N PHE A 55 -4.25 45.56 15.81
CA PHE A 55 -4.06 44.15 16.19
C PHE A 55 -4.06 43.88 17.70
N ALA A 56 -3.78 44.90 18.52
CA ALA A 56 -3.51 44.70 19.95
C ALA A 56 -4.76 44.41 20.81
N ALA A 57 -5.94 44.93 20.44
CA ALA A 57 -7.16 44.73 21.24
C ALA A 57 -7.90 43.42 20.93
N ALA A 58 -7.73 42.83 19.74
CA ALA A 58 -8.37 41.56 19.37
C ALA A 58 -7.79 40.35 20.13
N LEU A 59 -6.48 40.38 20.45
CA LEU A 59 -5.81 39.30 21.17
C LEU A 59 -6.11 39.31 22.68
N ALA A 60 -6.23 40.47 23.32
CA ALA A 60 -6.46 40.56 24.76
C ALA A 60 -7.82 39.97 25.22
N THR A 61 -8.85 40.07 24.38
CA THR A 61 -10.23 39.62 24.70
C THR A 61 -10.39 38.10 24.59
N VAL A 62 -9.59 37.45 23.73
CA VAL A 62 -9.62 36.00 23.52
C VAL A 62 -8.84 35.26 24.61
N PHE A 63 -7.78 35.86 25.16
CA PHE A 63 -6.98 35.25 26.23
C PHE A 63 -7.53 35.44 27.65
N THR A 64 -8.54 36.29 27.85
CA THR A 64 -9.12 36.56 29.19
C THR A 64 -10.41 35.81 29.50
N GLY A 65 -10.93 34.99 28.59
CA GLY A 65 -12.10 34.15 28.88
C GLY A 65 -13.35 34.95 29.31
N GLY A 66 -13.57 36.13 28.72
CA GLY A 66 -14.85 36.85 28.88
C GLY A 66 -15.11 37.46 30.26
N LEU A 67 -14.09 37.96 30.97
CA LEU A 67 -14.27 38.85 32.12
C LEU A 67 -13.55 40.17 31.90
N ALA A 68 -14.31 41.18 31.46
CA ALA A 68 -13.86 42.56 31.51
C ALA A 68 -13.89 43.06 32.96
N ALA A 69 -12.81 43.71 33.40
CA ALA A 69 -12.87 44.71 34.46
C ALA A 69 -11.90 45.87 34.13
N PRO A 70 -12.35 47.13 34.20
CA PRO A 70 -11.56 48.31 33.87
C PRO A 70 -10.79 48.81 35.11
N LEU A 71 -9.48 49.06 34.99
CA LEU A 71 -8.65 49.72 36.01
C LEU A 71 -7.45 50.35 35.27
N GLN A 72 -7.09 51.63 35.36
CA GLN A 72 -7.50 52.73 36.23
C GLN A 72 -7.25 54.08 35.53
N ALA A 73 -8.06 55.07 35.89
CA ALA A 73 -7.84 56.48 35.64
C ALA A 73 -6.74 57.05 36.56
N ALA A 74 -5.92 57.95 36.03
CA ALA A 74 -5.32 59.04 36.78
C ALA A 74 -5.38 60.31 35.92
N ALA A 75 -6.06 61.32 36.43
CA ALA A 75 -6.34 62.58 35.75
C ALA A 75 -5.13 63.53 35.77
N ALA A 76 -4.88 64.20 34.65
CA ALA A 76 -4.43 65.59 34.63
C ALA A 76 -4.96 66.26 33.34
N ALA A 77 -5.53 67.45 33.49
CA ALA A 77 -6.35 68.15 32.53
C ALA A 77 -5.62 68.60 31.26
N GLY A 78 -6.34 68.60 30.13
CA GLY A 78 -5.91 69.22 28.88
C GLY A 78 -6.67 68.64 27.68
N SER A 79 -7.80 69.25 27.32
CA SER A 79 -8.55 68.85 26.13
C SER A 79 -7.74 69.12 24.86
N VAL A 80 -7.36 68.06 24.15
CA VAL A 80 -7.06 68.12 22.72
C VAL A 80 -7.89 67.02 22.07
N VAL A 81 -8.87 67.42 21.26
CA VAL A 81 -9.64 66.52 20.40
C VAL A 81 -8.68 65.94 19.37
N SER A 82 -8.18 64.72 19.60
CA SER A 82 -7.36 64.00 18.63
C SER A 82 -8.27 63.18 17.73
N ILE A 83 -8.29 63.54 16.44
CA ILE A 83 -8.92 62.79 15.34
C ILE A 83 -8.07 61.54 15.06
N THR A 84 -7.97 60.62 16.02
CA THR A 84 -7.25 59.34 15.86
C THR A 84 -8.13 58.12 16.11
N SER A 85 -9.41 58.27 16.46
CA SER A 85 -10.31 57.14 16.79
C SER A 85 -10.70 56.27 15.60
N THR A 86 -10.96 56.86 14.43
CA THR A 86 -11.74 56.18 13.38
C THR A 86 -10.95 55.16 12.55
N LEU A 87 -9.63 55.36 12.37
CA LEU A 87 -8.80 54.39 11.63
C LEU A 87 -8.37 53.21 12.52
N VAL A 88 -8.28 53.47 13.83
CA VAL A 88 -7.92 52.52 14.87
C VAL A 88 -9.06 51.55 15.16
N GLU A 89 -10.29 52.05 15.27
CA GLU A 89 -11.47 51.21 15.52
C GLU A 89 -11.87 50.36 14.31
N ALA A 90 -11.61 50.82 13.08
CA ALA A 90 -12.00 50.11 11.87
C ALA A 90 -11.22 48.81 11.61
N GLY A 91 -9.94 48.74 12.02
CA GLY A 91 -9.11 47.57 11.77
C GLY A 91 -9.22 46.48 12.85
N VAL A 92 -9.17 46.83 14.15
CA VAL A 92 -9.23 45.82 15.25
C VAL A 92 -10.60 45.20 15.39
N SER A 93 -11.64 45.97 15.07
CA SER A 93 -13.03 45.53 15.08
C SER A 93 -13.47 44.98 13.73
N SER A 94 -12.54 44.78 12.78
CA SER A 94 -12.85 44.15 11.50
C SER A 94 -13.50 42.80 11.79
N SER A 95 -14.74 42.65 11.36
CA SER A 95 -15.47 41.38 11.47
C SER A 95 -14.68 40.25 10.82
N THR A 96 -13.81 40.55 9.85
CA THR A 96 -12.90 39.62 9.17
C THR A 96 -11.85 39.04 10.13
N MET A 97 -11.23 39.85 11.00
CA MET A 97 -10.21 39.38 11.95
C MET A 97 -10.81 38.48 13.03
N ASN A 98 -11.97 38.87 13.57
CA ASN A 98 -12.70 38.06 14.55
C ASN A 98 -13.16 36.74 13.95
N THR A 99 -13.65 36.76 12.70
CA THR A 99 -14.03 35.55 11.97
C THR A 99 -12.81 34.65 11.70
N ALA A 100 -11.68 35.22 11.27
CA ALA A 100 -10.45 34.48 11.05
C ALA A 100 -9.95 33.79 12.33
N THR A 101 -9.97 34.51 13.46
CA THR A 101 -9.55 33.98 14.77
C THR A 101 -10.47 32.83 15.23
N ALA A 102 -11.79 32.98 15.05
CA ALA A 102 -12.75 31.93 15.35
C ALA A 102 -12.53 30.67 14.49
N LEU A 103 -12.32 30.84 13.18
CA LEU A 103 -12.02 29.75 12.24
C LEU A 103 -10.70 29.05 12.59
N ILE A 104 -9.67 29.80 12.99
CA ILE A 104 -8.38 29.25 13.42
C ILE A 104 -8.52 28.41 14.69
N THR A 105 -9.34 28.86 15.63
CA THR A 105 -9.59 28.11 16.87
C THR A 105 -10.34 26.81 16.58
N GLU A 106 -11.34 26.86 15.69
CA GLU A 106 -12.07 25.68 15.22
C GLU A 106 -11.14 24.70 14.45
N ASP A 107 -10.31 25.23 13.53
CA ASP A 107 -9.31 24.46 12.78
C ASP A 107 -8.34 23.72 13.71
N GLN A 108 -7.80 24.40 14.72
CA GLN A 108 -6.90 23.80 15.71
C GLN A 108 -7.59 22.69 16.51
N LYS A 109 -8.86 22.87 16.87
CA LYS A 109 -9.65 21.85 17.57
C LYS A 109 -9.84 20.61 16.69
N ILE A 110 -10.18 20.79 15.42
CA ILE A 110 -10.34 19.69 14.47
C ILE A 110 -8.98 19.00 14.22
N GLY A 111 -7.91 19.77 14.06
CA GLY A 111 -6.55 19.26 13.89
C GLY A 111 -6.11 18.37 15.07
N LYS A 112 -6.34 18.83 16.32
CA LYS A 112 -6.09 18.00 17.52
C LYS A 112 -6.90 16.71 17.51
N ASN A 113 -8.18 16.77 17.16
CA ASN A 113 -9.02 15.58 17.04
C ASN A 113 -8.49 14.59 15.99
N ILE A 114 -8.04 15.07 14.83
CA ILE A 114 -7.39 14.24 13.79
C ILE A 114 -6.15 13.55 14.35
N GLN A 115 -5.29 14.28 15.06
CA GLN A 115 -4.07 13.73 15.66
C GLN A 115 -4.40 12.65 16.69
N GLU A 116 -5.39 12.88 17.55
CA GLU A 116 -5.85 11.91 18.56
C GLU A 116 -6.42 10.65 17.90
N LEU A 117 -7.27 10.81 16.88
CA LEU A 117 -7.85 9.70 16.12
C LEU A 117 -6.76 8.89 15.41
N LEU A 118 -5.78 9.55 14.80
CA LEU A 118 -4.66 8.89 14.14
C LEU A 118 -3.76 8.13 15.12
N ARG A 119 -3.45 8.74 16.26
CA ARG A 119 -2.70 8.07 17.33
C ARG A 119 -3.46 6.86 17.83
N GLY A 120 -4.75 6.98 18.13
CA GLY A 120 -5.60 5.87 18.57
C GLY A 120 -5.74 4.77 17.51
N LEU A 121 -5.79 5.13 16.22
CA LEU A 121 -5.74 4.16 15.12
C LEU A 121 -4.40 3.43 15.08
N ARG A 122 -3.26 4.14 15.14
CA ARG A 122 -1.92 3.54 15.16
C ARG A 122 -1.73 2.61 16.35
N GLU A 123 -2.09 3.04 17.54
CA GLU A 123 -1.97 2.26 18.78
C GLU A 123 -2.77 0.96 18.68
N ARG A 124 -3.98 1.00 18.13
CA ARG A 124 -4.77 -0.22 17.90
C ARG A 124 -4.22 -1.10 16.77
N CYS A 125 -3.71 -0.50 15.70
CA CYS A 125 -3.09 -1.24 14.61
C CYS A 125 -1.79 -1.93 15.06
N GLY A 126 -0.97 -1.26 15.89
CA GLY A 126 0.24 -1.81 16.47
C GLY A 126 -0.01 -2.81 17.60
N GLY A 127 -1.01 -2.56 18.45
CA GLY A 127 -1.36 -3.42 19.58
C GLY A 127 -2.03 -4.74 19.18
N LYS A 128 -2.72 -4.81 18.03
CA LYS A 128 -3.35 -6.04 17.54
C LYS A 128 -2.40 -7.00 16.82
N GLN A 129 -1.12 -6.66 16.64
CA GLN A 129 -0.18 -7.40 15.78
C GLN A 129 0.86 -8.29 16.50
N LEU A 130 0.66 -8.67 17.76
CA LEU A 130 1.50 -9.68 18.43
C LEU A 130 0.88 -11.09 18.46
N GLY A 131 0.38 -11.52 17.31
CA GLY A 131 0.09 -12.93 17.00
C GLY A 131 1.16 -13.50 16.07
N ALA A 132 2.26 -14.00 16.64
CA ALA A 132 3.25 -15.00 16.18
C ALA A 132 3.82 -15.07 14.73
N HIS A 133 3.36 -14.34 13.71
CA HIS A 133 3.79 -14.62 12.31
C HIS A 133 4.21 -13.42 11.43
N ALA A 134 4.56 -12.27 12.02
CA ALA A 134 5.14 -11.17 11.25
C ALA A 134 6.64 -11.39 11.01
N SER A 135 6.99 -12.19 10.00
CA SER A 135 8.37 -12.34 9.53
C SER A 135 8.77 -11.13 8.68
N GLY A 136 9.73 -10.34 9.17
CA GLY A 136 10.71 -9.62 8.33
C GLY A 136 10.43 -8.16 7.91
N GLY A 137 9.25 -7.58 8.18
CA GLY A 137 8.98 -6.15 7.91
C GLY A 137 9.26 -5.26 9.13
N SER A 138 9.61 -3.99 8.92
CA SER A 138 9.64 -3.04 10.03
C SER A 138 8.22 -2.93 10.61
N THR A 139 8.10 -2.92 11.93
CA THR A 139 6.81 -2.77 12.62
C THR A 139 6.08 -1.46 12.28
N SER A 140 6.78 -0.49 11.65
CA SER A 140 6.19 0.77 11.19
C SER A 140 5.38 0.58 9.91
N ASP A 141 5.90 -0.17 8.93
CA ASP A 141 5.27 -0.34 7.62
C ASP A 141 3.97 -1.15 7.72
N THR A 142 3.92 -2.11 8.65
CA THR A 142 2.70 -2.88 8.93
C THR A 142 1.59 -2.04 9.53
N VAL A 143 1.93 -1.09 10.42
CA VAL A 143 0.97 -0.17 11.05
C VAL A 143 0.46 0.84 10.03
N GLU A 144 1.35 1.43 9.23
CA GLU A 144 0.96 2.39 8.19
C GLU A 144 0.07 1.74 7.12
N CYS A 145 0.39 0.53 6.69
CA CYS A 145 -0.45 -0.24 5.78
C CYS A 145 -1.87 -0.48 6.35
N GLU A 146 -1.98 -0.83 7.64
CA GLU A 146 -3.28 -1.06 8.26
C GLU A 146 -4.08 0.23 8.42
N VAL A 147 -3.43 1.33 8.79
CA VAL A 147 -4.07 2.66 8.84
C VAL A 147 -4.58 3.06 7.45
N ALA A 148 -3.78 2.84 6.39
CA ALA A 148 -4.20 3.08 5.01
C ALA A 148 -5.43 2.26 4.63
N THR A 149 -5.46 0.98 5.01
CA THR A 149 -6.59 0.07 4.74
C THR A 149 -7.86 0.55 5.41
N LEU A 150 -7.78 0.96 6.68
CA LEU A 150 -8.94 1.46 7.41
C LEU A 150 -9.43 2.80 6.83
N LEU A 151 -8.52 3.71 6.45
CA LEU A 151 -8.87 4.98 5.84
C LEU A 151 -9.54 4.79 4.47
N MET A 152 -8.99 3.91 3.62
CA MET A 152 -9.61 3.54 2.34
C MET A 152 -10.98 2.89 2.53
N GLY A 153 -11.14 2.04 3.55
CA GLY A 153 -12.42 1.45 3.92
C GLY A 153 -13.45 2.50 4.34
N ALA A 154 -13.04 3.49 5.15
CA ALA A 154 -13.89 4.59 5.57
C ALA A 154 -14.30 5.49 4.39
N LEU A 155 -13.36 5.81 3.49
CA LEU A 155 -13.63 6.55 2.25
C LEU A 155 -14.63 5.79 1.35
N ALA A 156 -14.49 4.48 1.22
CA ALA A 156 -15.43 3.64 0.48
C ALA A 156 -16.82 3.66 1.13
N GLY A 157 -16.90 3.47 2.44
CA GLY A 157 -18.14 3.49 3.23
C GLY A 157 -18.91 4.81 3.09
N ARG A 158 -18.21 5.95 3.19
CA ARG A 158 -18.79 7.28 2.99
C ARG A 158 -19.43 7.45 1.62
N ASN A 159 -18.83 6.86 0.59
CA ASN A 159 -19.35 6.88 -0.78
C ASN A 159 -20.36 5.76 -1.06
N LYS A 160 -20.78 5.00 -0.04
CA LYS A 160 -21.71 3.85 -0.13
C LYS A 160 -21.19 2.75 -1.06
N ILE A 161 -19.87 2.59 -1.11
CA ILE A 161 -19.20 1.58 -1.92
C ILE A 161 -18.87 0.39 -1.02
N PRO A 162 -19.49 -0.79 -1.22
CA PRO A 162 -19.17 -1.97 -0.43
C PRO A 162 -17.80 -2.52 -0.86
N VAL A 163 -16.80 -2.42 0.02
CA VAL A 163 -15.46 -2.96 -0.21
C VAL A 163 -15.05 -3.87 0.95
N PRO A 164 -14.67 -5.14 0.70
CA PRO A 164 -14.09 -5.98 1.72
C PRO A 164 -12.75 -5.43 2.22
N LEU A 165 -12.60 -5.25 3.53
CA LEU A 165 -11.35 -4.71 4.11
C LEU A 165 -10.14 -5.60 3.81
N ASP A 166 -10.32 -6.92 3.70
CA ASP A 166 -9.21 -7.83 3.39
C ASP A 166 -8.68 -7.65 1.97
N MET A 167 -9.55 -7.31 1.01
CA MET A 167 -9.13 -6.96 -0.34
C MET A 167 -8.25 -5.71 -0.30
N LEU A 168 -8.68 -4.67 0.42
CA LEU A 168 -7.88 -3.44 0.61
C LEU A 168 -6.58 -3.71 1.38
N ARG A 169 -6.62 -4.59 2.38
CA ARG A 169 -5.44 -4.99 3.15
C ARG A 169 -4.43 -5.70 2.25
N SER A 170 -4.88 -6.65 1.44
CA SER A 170 -4.01 -7.38 0.53
C SER A 170 -3.44 -6.49 -0.58
N PHE A 171 -4.26 -5.61 -1.14
CA PHE A 171 -3.82 -4.59 -2.09
C PHE A 171 -2.78 -3.64 -1.46
N ASN A 172 -3.07 -3.07 -0.29
CA ASN A 172 -2.16 -2.13 0.36
C ASN A 172 -0.85 -2.81 0.72
N ARG A 173 -0.90 -4.00 1.32
CA ARG A 173 0.31 -4.74 1.64
C ARG A 173 1.13 -5.09 0.38
N ALA A 174 0.49 -5.45 -0.73
CA ALA A 174 1.22 -5.64 -1.99
C ALA A 174 1.93 -4.36 -2.43
N THR A 175 1.29 -3.21 -2.22
CA THR A 175 1.83 -1.90 -2.57
C THR A 175 2.95 -1.44 -1.61
N PHE A 176 2.79 -1.62 -0.29
CA PHE A 176 3.71 -1.12 0.75
C PHE A 176 4.96 -1.99 0.96
N PHE A 177 4.89 -3.32 0.78
CA PHE A 177 6.00 -4.22 1.12
C PHE A 177 7.00 -4.45 -0.01
N HIS A 178 6.86 -3.80 -1.17
CA HIS A 178 7.85 -3.84 -2.24
C HIS A 178 8.90 -2.74 -2.02
N GLN A 179 9.87 -2.99 -1.13
CA GLN A 179 10.92 -2.00 -0.81
C GLN A 179 12.29 -2.26 -1.45
N GLU A 180 12.51 -3.38 -2.15
CA GLU A 180 13.81 -3.63 -2.81
C GLU A 180 13.62 -4.03 -4.27
N GLY A 181 13.88 -3.06 -5.17
CA GLY A 181 14.12 -3.32 -6.59
C GLY A 181 12.86 -3.55 -7.44
N GLY A 182 12.21 -2.47 -7.88
CA GLY A 182 11.36 -2.52 -9.07
C GLY A 182 10.02 -1.79 -8.95
N LEU A 183 10.03 -0.50 -9.30
CA LEU A 183 9.02 0.18 -10.14
C LEU A 183 9.35 1.67 -10.19
N ASN A 184 9.17 2.28 -11.37
CA ASN A 184 8.81 3.70 -11.47
C ASN A 184 7.32 3.86 -11.08
N SER A 185 6.98 3.42 -9.86
CA SER A 185 5.69 3.61 -9.16
C SER A 185 5.79 4.86 -8.28
N ALA A 186 6.30 5.94 -8.88
CA ALA A 186 6.35 7.23 -8.21
C ALA A 186 4.94 7.75 -7.86
N ASP A 187 3.91 7.23 -8.56
CA ASP A 187 2.53 7.71 -8.43
C ASP A 187 1.69 6.85 -7.47
N ALA A 188 1.50 5.53 -7.62
CA ALA A 188 0.59 4.80 -6.71
C ALA A 188 1.18 4.55 -5.30
N HIS A 189 2.36 3.93 -5.21
CA HIS A 189 3.10 3.80 -3.94
C HIS A 189 3.44 5.17 -3.36
N GLY A 190 3.89 6.10 -4.22
CA GLY A 190 4.09 7.48 -3.82
C GLY A 190 2.81 8.15 -3.33
N LEU A 191 1.64 7.94 -3.93
CA LEU A 191 0.38 8.57 -3.52
C LEU A 191 -0.11 7.99 -2.20
N ILE A 192 -0.14 6.67 -2.03
CA ILE A 192 -0.60 6.06 -0.78
C ILE A 192 0.41 6.32 0.35
N SER A 193 1.70 6.15 0.11
CA SER A 193 2.75 6.45 1.10
C SER A 193 2.84 7.95 1.39
N LYS A 194 2.69 8.85 0.40
CA LYS A 194 2.65 10.31 0.64
C LYS A 194 1.35 10.75 1.29
N ALA A 195 0.22 10.06 1.07
CA ALA A 195 -1.07 10.42 1.66
C ALA A 195 -1.15 9.94 3.10
N VAL A 196 -0.77 8.68 3.34
CA VAL A 196 -0.55 8.16 4.69
C VAL A 196 0.51 9.01 5.34
N GLY A 197 1.67 9.24 4.71
CA GLY A 197 2.74 10.11 5.17
C GLY A 197 2.31 11.54 5.47
N LEU A 198 1.41 12.15 4.69
CA LEU A 198 0.84 13.47 4.97
C LEU A 198 0.03 13.44 6.27
N VAL A 199 -0.86 12.46 6.36
CA VAL A 199 -1.73 12.24 7.50
C VAL A 199 -0.91 11.85 8.74
N VAL A 200 0.17 11.07 8.57
CA VAL A 200 1.17 10.69 9.58
C VAL A 200 1.93 11.92 10.09
N ASN A 201 2.42 12.75 9.17
CA ASN A 201 3.23 13.92 9.49
C ASN A 201 2.39 15.00 10.16
N LEU A 202 1.12 15.15 9.77
CA LEU A 202 0.11 15.90 10.52
C LEU A 202 -0.01 15.46 11.98
N GLY A 203 0.21 14.17 12.26
CA GLY A 203 0.27 13.61 13.62
C GLY A 203 1.55 13.94 14.39
N LYS A 204 2.68 14.15 13.69
CA LYS A 204 4.01 14.33 14.30
C LYS A 204 4.34 15.81 14.59
N SER A 205 3.89 16.76 13.78
CA SER A 205 4.21 18.18 14.00
C SER A 205 3.46 18.86 15.15
N GLY A 206 2.51 18.15 15.79
CA GLY A 206 1.86 18.58 17.04
C GLY A 206 2.75 18.51 18.29
N MET A 207 3.96 17.93 18.21
CA MET A 207 4.97 17.95 19.29
C MET A 207 6.07 19.00 19.07
N ILE A 208 5.74 20.18 18.55
CA ILE A 208 6.43 21.36 19.08
C ILE A 208 5.74 21.69 20.39
N GLU A 209 6.24 21.01 21.42
CA GLU A 209 6.28 21.54 22.76
C GLU A 209 6.50 23.05 22.65
N VAL A 210 5.58 23.82 23.23
CA VAL A 210 5.70 25.26 23.44
C VAL A 210 7.00 25.48 24.21
N SER A 211 8.14 25.44 23.50
CA SER A 211 9.42 25.78 24.04
C SER A 211 9.32 27.27 24.23
N LYS A 212 9.25 27.64 25.50
CA LYS A 212 9.33 28.99 26.07
C LYS A 212 10.66 29.67 25.71
N VAL A 213 11.14 29.55 24.48
CA VAL A 213 12.17 30.41 23.91
C VAL A 213 11.43 31.60 23.30
N SER A 214 10.90 32.40 24.22
CA SER A 214 10.95 33.85 24.16
C SER A 214 11.20 34.43 22.76
N ALA A 215 10.12 34.86 22.09
CA ALA A 215 10.15 35.83 20.98
C ALA A 215 11.01 37.08 21.28
N LYS A 216 11.42 37.27 22.53
CA LYS A 216 12.33 38.32 23.02
C LYS A 216 13.80 38.16 22.62
N GLU A 217 14.26 36.97 22.15
CA GLU A 217 15.64 36.82 21.66
C GLU A 217 15.80 37.04 20.14
N MET A 218 14.78 36.78 19.32
CA MET A 218 14.84 37.06 17.87
C MET A 218 14.74 38.56 17.53
N VAL A 219 14.24 39.38 18.45
CA VAL A 219 14.07 40.84 18.23
C VAL A 219 15.38 41.63 18.41
N LYS A 220 16.42 41.05 19.02
CA LYS A 220 17.63 41.82 19.35
C LYS A 220 18.67 41.92 18.23
N ASP A 221 18.61 41.08 17.20
CA ASP A 221 19.65 41.01 16.15
C ASP A 221 19.16 41.32 14.72
N MET A 222 18.01 41.99 14.56
CA MET A 222 17.46 42.31 13.24
C MET A 222 17.61 43.80 12.89
N GLY A 223 18.78 44.13 12.31
CA GLY A 223 18.97 45.36 11.54
C GLY A 223 18.12 45.39 10.28
N SER A 224 17.65 46.59 9.91
CA SER A 224 16.57 46.92 8.95
C SER A 224 16.72 46.46 7.49
N ILE A 225 17.73 45.64 7.16
CA ILE A 225 17.99 45.14 5.80
C ILE A 225 18.00 43.59 5.74
N GLY A 226 18.00 42.89 6.89
CA GLY A 226 18.11 41.41 6.95
C GLY A 226 16.80 40.61 6.77
N MET A 227 15.63 41.26 6.85
CA MET A 227 14.33 40.57 6.89
C MET A 227 13.91 39.96 5.55
N ARG A 228 14.33 40.54 4.41
CA ARG A 228 14.01 40.02 3.06
C ARG A 228 14.67 38.68 2.74
N THR A 229 15.82 38.38 3.35
CA THR A 229 16.64 37.19 3.03
C THR A 229 16.42 36.06 4.04
N ALA A 230 16.16 36.40 5.31
CA ALA A 230 15.85 35.41 6.35
C ALA A 230 14.44 34.81 6.20
N VAL A 231 13.45 35.56 5.72
CA VAL A 231 12.09 35.05 5.46
C VAL A 231 12.03 34.14 4.23
N LYS A 232 12.88 34.35 3.21
CA LYS A 232 12.94 33.46 2.04
C LYS A 232 13.73 32.16 2.28
N THR A 233 14.59 32.13 3.28
CA THR A 233 15.52 30.99 3.51
C THR A 233 15.19 30.22 4.79
N GLY A 234 14.63 30.88 5.81
CA GLY A 234 14.30 30.27 7.11
C GLY A 234 12.96 29.51 7.15
N SER A 235 11.96 29.89 6.33
CA SER A 235 10.69 29.16 6.25
C SER A 235 10.74 27.93 5.35
N ARG A 236 11.74 27.84 4.46
CA ARG A 236 11.91 26.70 3.55
C ARG A 236 12.63 25.49 4.17
N LEU A 237 13.17 25.64 5.38
CA LEU A 237 13.99 24.62 6.05
C LEU A 237 13.22 23.78 7.07
N LEU A 238 11.92 24.02 7.26
CA LEU A 238 11.05 23.18 8.10
C LEU A 238 9.90 22.61 7.24
N GLY A 239 10.14 21.45 6.61
CA GLY A 239 9.11 20.40 6.56
C GLY A 239 8.11 20.33 5.39
N MET A 240 8.34 20.96 4.24
CA MET A 240 7.72 20.64 2.93
C MET A 240 6.19 20.61 2.73
N ILE A 241 5.34 20.87 3.72
CA ILE A 241 3.90 21.11 3.48
C ILE A 241 3.46 22.16 4.50
N GLY A 242 2.80 23.24 4.07
CA GLY A 242 2.33 24.38 4.90
C GLY A 242 1.28 24.03 5.96
N LEU A 243 1.33 22.83 6.51
CA LEU A 243 0.48 22.30 7.57
C LEU A 243 1.14 22.42 8.96
N ASP A 244 2.46 22.65 9.00
CA ASP A 244 3.25 22.65 10.24
C ASP A 244 3.31 24.01 10.94
N VAL A 245 2.84 25.09 10.31
CA VAL A 245 2.78 26.40 10.95
C VAL A 245 1.42 26.56 11.65
N PRO A 246 1.38 26.73 12.98
CA PRO A 246 0.15 27.08 13.67
C PRO A 246 -0.42 28.36 13.07
N LEU A 247 -1.67 28.35 12.60
CA LEU A 247 -2.30 29.53 12.00
C LEU A 247 -2.31 30.75 12.93
N TYR A 248 -2.24 30.50 14.24
CA TYR A 248 -2.09 31.53 15.26
C TYR A 248 -0.73 32.26 15.18
N ASP A 249 0.36 31.54 14.95
CA ASP A 249 1.70 32.14 14.82
C ASP A 249 1.78 33.04 13.59
N LEU A 250 1.02 32.72 12.53
CA LEU A 250 0.87 33.59 11.36
C LEU A 250 0.24 34.93 11.74
N ILE A 251 -0.82 34.91 12.56
CA ILE A 251 -1.48 36.13 13.05
C ILE A 251 -0.54 36.96 13.92
N VAL A 252 0.13 36.34 14.89
CA VAL A 252 1.06 37.03 15.79
C VAL A 252 2.21 37.66 15.00
N ARG A 253 2.77 36.92 14.03
CA ARG A 253 3.86 37.42 13.20
C ARG A 253 3.41 38.56 12.29
N CYS A 254 2.20 38.46 11.73
CA CYS A 254 1.62 39.56 10.96
C CYS A 254 1.44 40.80 11.83
N GLU A 255 0.95 40.64 13.06
CA GLU A 255 0.83 41.74 14.03
C GLU A 255 2.19 42.39 14.33
N GLU A 256 3.22 41.58 14.59
CA GLU A 256 4.58 42.09 14.84
C GLU A 256 5.12 42.89 13.66
N MET A 257 4.89 42.43 12.43
CA MET A 257 5.28 43.15 11.21
C MET A 257 4.53 44.47 11.05
N VAL A 258 3.23 44.48 11.34
CA VAL A 258 2.44 45.72 11.33
C VAL A 258 2.93 46.70 12.40
N LYS A 259 3.24 46.22 13.62
CA LYS A 259 3.83 47.03 14.70
C LYS A 259 5.21 47.60 14.32
N GLY A 260 5.95 46.89 13.47
CA GLY A 260 7.22 47.35 12.89
C GLY A 260 7.08 48.31 11.71
N ASN A 261 5.88 48.80 11.38
CA ASN A 261 5.57 49.60 10.18
C ASN A 261 5.86 48.87 8.85
N GLN A 262 5.86 47.54 8.84
CA GLN A 262 6.08 46.69 7.65
C GLN A 262 4.76 46.17 7.07
N VAL A 263 3.82 47.08 6.82
CA VAL A 263 2.44 46.76 6.45
C VAL A 263 2.36 46.02 5.11
N THR A 264 3.23 46.37 4.16
CA THR A 264 3.28 45.71 2.85
C THR A 264 3.81 44.29 2.98
N GLU A 265 4.86 44.08 3.78
CA GLU A 265 5.41 42.77 4.05
C GLU A 265 4.42 41.89 4.83
N ALA A 266 3.66 42.46 5.76
CA ALA A 266 2.62 41.76 6.52
C ALA A 266 1.47 41.27 5.61
N SER A 267 0.97 42.14 4.72
CA SER A 267 -0.02 41.75 3.71
C SER A 267 0.51 40.62 2.82
N GLN A 268 1.74 40.77 2.32
CA GLN A 268 2.36 39.77 1.47
C GLN A 268 2.52 38.42 2.19
N PHE A 269 2.93 38.45 3.47
CA PHE A 269 3.05 37.27 4.31
C PHE A 269 1.70 36.55 4.51
N LEU A 270 0.60 37.28 4.75
CA LEU A 270 -0.74 36.70 4.86
C LEU A 270 -1.20 36.05 3.54
N ARG A 271 -0.96 36.71 2.40
CA ARG A 271 -1.29 36.14 1.07
C ARG A 271 -0.49 34.90 0.74
N ASP A 272 0.81 34.91 1.02
CA ASP A 272 1.68 33.76 0.77
C ASP A 272 1.27 32.60 1.69
N SER A 273 0.93 32.86 2.95
CA SER A 273 0.42 31.85 3.88
C SER A 273 -0.93 31.27 3.44
N ALA A 274 -1.87 32.12 3.01
CA ALA A 274 -3.16 31.68 2.47
C ALA A 274 -2.96 30.77 1.25
N ARG A 275 -2.03 31.13 0.35
CA ARG A 275 -1.69 30.33 -0.83
C ARG A 275 -1.11 28.97 -0.42
N GLU A 276 -0.16 28.94 0.50
CA GLU A 276 0.45 27.70 1.00
C GLU A 276 -0.59 26.76 1.65
N ILE A 277 -1.54 27.30 2.41
CA ILE A 277 -2.66 26.55 3.00
C ILE A 277 -3.54 25.94 1.91
N LEU A 278 -3.91 26.72 0.89
CA LEU A 278 -4.72 26.24 -0.23
C LEU A 278 -4.01 25.17 -1.04
N GLU A 279 -2.72 25.34 -1.33
CA GLU A 279 -1.90 24.37 -2.04
C GLU A 279 -1.79 23.05 -1.27
N ALA A 280 -1.54 23.12 0.05
CA ALA A 280 -1.49 21.94 0.92
C ALA A 280 -2.85 21.23 1.00
N GLY A 281 -3.94 21.98 1.16
CA GLY A 281 -5.29 21.46 1.20
C GLY A 281 -5.70 20.78 -0.12
N SER A 282 -5.36 21.39 -1.27
CA SER A 282 -5.58 20.79 -2.58
C SER A 282 -4.83 19.47 -2.71
N LYS A 283 -3.55 19.43 -2.34
CA LYS A 283 -2.72 18.22 -2.43
C LYS A 283 -3.28 17.06 -1.59
N LEU A 284 -3.75 17.32 -0.36
CA LEU A 284 -4.38 16.30 0.47
C LEU A 284 -5.72 15.84 -0.13
N LYS A 285 -6.52 16.76 -0.66
CA LYS A 285 -7.77 16.42 -1.35
C LYS A 285 -7.52 15.53 -2.58
N ASP A 286 -6.52 15.86 -3.39
CA ASP A 286 -6.12 15.08 -4.56
C ASP A 286 -5.67 13.66 -4.18
N GLN A 287 -4.99 13.52 -3.04
CA GLN A 287 -4.62 12.22 -2.49
C GLN A 287 -5.81 11.39 -2.03
N LEU A 288 -6.79 11.99 -1.33
CA LEU A 288 -8.02 11.30 -0.94
C LEU A 288 -8.83 10.87 -2.18
N ASN A 289 -8.88 11.73 -3.21
CA ASN A 289 -9.49 11.40 -4.50
C ASN A 289 -8.77 10.25 -5.19
N ALA A 290 -7.44 10.24 -5.19
CA ALA A 290 -6.65 9.14 -5.76
C ALA A 290 -6.92 7.81 -5.04
N MET A 291 -7.04 7.80 -3.71
CA MET A 291 -7.45 6.59 -2.96
C MET A 291 -8.83 6.11 -3.40
N HIS A 292 -9.79 7.03 -3.55
CA HIS A 292 -11.12 6.72 -4.05
C HIS A 292 -11.09 6.11 -5.47
N GLU A 293 -10.30 6.68 -6.38
CA GLU A 293 -10.13 6.15 -7.73
C GLU A 293 -9.52 4.74 -7.75
N ILE A 294 -8.54 4.48 -6.88
CA ILE A 294 -7.94 3.15 -6.72
C ILE A 294 -8.99 2.14 -6.27
N ILE A 295 -9.83 2.50 -5.29
CA ILE A 295 -10.93 1.65 -4.81
C ILE A 295 -11.90 1.32 -5.96
N GLN A 296 -12.28 2.31 -6.76
CA GLN A 296 -13.17 2.12 -7.91
C GLN A 296 -12.55 1.19 -8.97
N LYS A 297 -11.27 1.39 -9.30
CA LYS A 297 -10.54 0.53 -10.25
C LYS A 297 -10.46 -0.91 -9.75
N LEU A 298 -10.15 -1.10 -8.46
CA LEU A 298 -10.10 -2.42 -7.83
C LEU A 298 -11.45 -3.14 -7.91
N LEU A 299 -12.55 -2.47 -7.59
CA LEU A 299 -13.88 -3.06 -7.69
C LEU A 299 -14.30 -3.35 -9.13
N ARG A 300 -13.96 -2.46 -10.06
CA ARG A 300 -14.20 -2.70 -11.48
C ARG A 300 -13.47 -3.95 -11.95
N VAL A 301 -12.19 -4.08 -11.61
CA VAL A 301 -11.39 -5.27 -11.95
C VAL A 301 -11.97 -6.52 -11.30
N LYS A 302 -12.36 -6.45 -10.01
CA LYS A 302 -13.02 -7.57 -9.33
C LYS A 302 -14.28 -8.02 -10.03
N LYS A 303 -15.12 -7.07 -10.45
CA LYS A 303 -16.32 -7.37 -11.22
C LYS A 303 -15.97 -8.00 -12.55
N LEU A 304 -15.04 -7.43 -13.31
CA LEU A 304 -14.60 -7.96 -14.60
C LEU A 304 -14.04 -9.38 -14.47
N VAL A 305 -13.30 -9.69 -13.41
CA VAL A 305 -12.79 -11.05 -13.13
C VAL A 305 -13.94 -12.01 -12.83
N LYS A 306 -14.93 -11.62 -12.01
CA LYS A 306 -16.12 -12.45 -11.74
C LYS A 306 -16.98 -12.68 -12.98
N ASP A 307 -16.99 -11.70 -13.90
CA ASP A 307 -17.72 -11.76 -15.16
C ASP A 307 -16.88 -12.38 -16.28
N LEU A 308 -15.70 -12.95 -15.98
CA LEU A 308 -14.92 -13.70 -16.96
C LEU A 308 -15.73 -14.92 -17.40
N GLY A 309 -16.10 -14.95 -18.68
CA GLY A 309 -16.65 -16.15 -19.29
C GLY A 309 -15.63 -17.29 -19.34
N GLY A 310 -16.04 -18.40 -19.98
CA GLY A 310 -15.17 -19.55 -20.19
C GLY A 310 -13.90 -19.24 -21.00
N TYR A 311 -13.05 -20.26 -21.13
CA TYR A 311 -11.78 -20.17 -21.84
C TYR A 311 -11.93 -19.63 -23.27
N SER A 312 -11.01 -18.76 -23.66
CA SER A 312 -11.06 -18.06 -24.94
C SER A 312 -9.69 -18.00 -25.60
N LEU A 313 -9.67 -18.03 -26.94
CA LEU A 313 -8.47 -17.79 -27.75
C LEU A 313 -8.32 -16.32 -28.15
N THR A 314 -9.35 -15.51 -27.95
CA THR A 314 -9.40 -14.09 -28.34
C THR A 314 -9.71 -13.23 -27.12
N MET A 315 -9.14 -12.02 -27.09
CA MET A 315 -9.43 -11.05 -26.04
C MET A 315 -10.66 -10.22 -26.38
N THR A 316 -11.57 -10.10 -25.42
CA THR A 316 -12.65 -9.12 -25.41
C THR A 316 -12.15 -7.75 -24.92
N GLU A 317 -13.00 -6.72 -24.99
CA GLU A 317 -12.68 -5.42 -24.38
C GLU A 317 -12.53 -5.53 -22.84
N ALA A 318 -13.34 -6.38 -22.21
CA ALA A 318 -13.25 -6.67 -20.78
C ALA A 318 -11.90 -7.31 -20.42
N ASP A 319 -11.46 -8.28 -21.22
CA ASP A 319 -10.14 -8.93 -21.10
C ASP A 319 -9.01 -7.91 -21.20
N GLN A 320 -9.07 -7.00 -22.17
CA GLN A 320 -8.07 -5.95 -22.34
C GLN A 320 -8.01 -5.01 -21.13
N ASN A 321 -9.16 -4.68 -20.54
CA ASN A 321 -9.22 -3.84 -19.35
C ASN A 321 -8.57 -4.51 -18.13
N ILE A 322 -8.78 -5.81 -17.94
CA ILE A 322 -8.09 -6.60 -16.90
C ILE A 322 -6.58 -6.59 -17.15
N MET A 323 -6.15 -6.88 -18.38
CA MET A 323 -4.73 -6.95 -18.73
C MET A 323 -4.03 -5.60 -18.58
N ASN A 324 -4.66 -4.51 -19.01
CA ASN A 324 -4.12 -3.16 -18.85
C ASN A 324 -3.93 -2.82 -17.36
N TYR A 325 -4.88 -3.21 -16.51
CA TYR A 325 -4.73 -3.03 -15.07
C TYR A 325 -3.56 -3.84 -14.52
N ILE A 326 -3.46 -5.13 -14.88
CA ILE A 326 -2.42 -6.03 -14.38
C ILE A 326 -1.04 -5.56 -14.81
N ILE A 327 -0.85 -5.23 -16.09
CA ILE A 327 0.42 -4.73 -16.61
C ILE A 327 0.80 -3.40 -15.93
N ALA A 328 -0.16 -2.50 -15.70
CA ALA A 328 0.10 -1.22 -15.05
C ALA A 328 0.39 -1.33 -13.54
N THR A 329 -0.01 -2.43 -12.89
CA THR A 329 0.10 -2.60 -11.43
C THR A 329 1.06 -3.71 -11.00
N CYS A 330 1.53 -4.54 -11.93
CA CYS A 330 2.47 -5.62 -11.64
C CYS A 330 3.88 -5.06 -11.33
N PRO A 331 4.43 -5.32 -10.13
CA PRO A 331 5.76 -4.83 -9.77
C PRO A 331 6.89 -5.66 -10.38
N ASP A 332 6.62 -6.90 -10.74
CA ASP A 332 7.63 -7.81 -11.26
C ASP A 332 7.83 -7.58 -12.77
N SER A 333 8.97 -6.98 -13.12
CA SER A 333 9.33 -6.71 -14.52
C SER A 333 9.50 -7.98 -15.36
N THR A 334 9.78 -9.13 -14.72
CA THR A 334 9.86 -10.44 -15.37
C THR A 334 8.47 -10.89 -15.82
N VAL A 335 7.47 -10.76 -14.93
CA VAL A 335 6.07 -11.03 -15.26
C VAL A 335 5.59 -10.08 -16.36
N VAL A 336 5.84 -8.78 -16.24
CA VAL A 336 5.44 -7.80 -17.25
C VAL A 336 6.08 -8.12 -18.61
N SER A 337 7.38 -8.42 -18.64
CA SER A 337 8.08 -8.77 -19.87
C SER A 337 7.52 -10.03 -20.52
N TRP A 338 7.08 -11.01 -19.74
CA TRP A 338 6.40 -12.19 -20.25
C TRP A 338 5.01 -11.84 -20.82
N LEU A 339 4.23 -11.02 -20.12
CA LEU A 339 2.89 -10.59 -20.55
C LEU A 339 2.89 -9.76 -21.84
N LEU A 340 3.96 -9.02 -22.12
CA LEU A 340 4.09 -8.21 -23.33
C LEU A 340 4.44 -9.02 -24.58
N GLN A 341 4.79 -10.31 -24.45
CA GLN A 341 5.04 -11.17 -25.60
C GLN A 341 3.73 -11.53 -26.33
N PRO A 342 3.78 -11.79 -27.65
CA PRO A 342 2.60 -12.21 -28.42
C PRO A 342 1.91 -13.42 -27.80
N ASN A 343 0.57 -13.40 -27.79
CA ASN A 343 -0.33 -14.46 -27.29
C ASN A 343 -0.27 -14.76 -25.78
N ARG A 344 0.68 -14.20 -25.01
CA ARG A 344 0.83 -14.46 -23.57
C ARG A 344 -0.27 -13.85 -22.72
N GLN A 345 -0.86 -12.74 -23.15
CA GLN A 345 -1.99 -12.12 -22.43
C GLN A 345 -3.22 -13.03 -22.42
N THR A 346 -3.53 -13.69 -23.54
CA THR A 346 -4.61 -14.66 -23.64
C THR A 346 -4.34 -15.88 -22.75
N GLU A 347 -3.12 -16.42 -22.79
CA GLU A 347 -2.72 -17.53 -21.91
C GLU A 347 -2.86 -17.17 -20.42
N PHE A 348 -2.45 -15.95 -20.06
CA PHE A 348 -2.56 -15.44 -18.69
C PHE A 348 -4.01 -15.31 -18.21
N LEU A 349 -4.89 -14.75 -19.06
CA LEU A 349 -6.31 -14.65 -18.73
C LEU A 349 -6.96 -16.01 -18.59
N ASN A 350 -6.58 -16.97 -19.44
CA ASN A 350 -7.04 -18.36 -19.30
C ASN A 350 -6.54 -19.02 -18.01
N LEU A 351 -5.41 -18.56 -17.48
CA LEU A 351 -4.93 -18.97 -16.17
C LEU A 351 -5.72 -18.31 -15.02
N ILE A 352 -6.11 -17.03 -15.15
CA ILE A 352 -7.04 -16.39 -14.21
C ILE A 352 -8.39 -17.14 -14.20
N ARG A 353 -8.95 -17.46 -15.37
CA ARG A 353 -10.18 -18.26 -15.48
C ARG A 353 -10.05 -19.62 -14.79
N PHE A 354 -8.91 -20.29 -14.99
CA PHE A 354 -8.61 -21.55 -14.33
C PHE A 354 -8.62 -21.41 -12.80
N PHE A 355 -8.02 -20.36 -12.24
CA PHE A 355 -8.05 -20.13 -10.80
C PHE A 355 -9.40 -19.63 -10.28
N ASP A 356 -10.13 -18.82 -11.04
CA ASP A 356 -11.47 -18.41 -10.65
C ASP A 356 -12.37 -19.65 -10.48
N GLU A 357 -12.34 -20.56 -11.45
CA GLU A 357 -13.09 -21.82 -11.40
C GLU A 357 -12.61 -22.76 -10.28
N LYS A 358 -11.29 -22.95 -10.12
CA LYS A 358 -10.73 -23.97 -9.21
C LYS A 358 -10.42 -23.49 -7.80
N LEU A 359 -10.27 -22.19 -7.58
CA LEU A 359 -9.83 -21.61 -6.30
C LEU A 359 -10.89 -20.69 -5.68
N ILE A 360 -11.54 -19.81 -6.45
CA ILE A 360 -12.48 -18.84 -5.86
C ILE A 360 -13.76 -19.54 -5.38
N GLY A 361 -14.37 -20.39 -6.22
CA GLY A 361 -15.54 -21.17 -5.80
C GLY A 361 -15.28 -21.96 -4.51
N LEU A 362 -14.09 -22.57 -4.42
CA LEU A 362 -13.68 -23.31 -3.24
C LEU A 362 -13.49 -22.43 -1.99
N LEU A 363 -12.85 -21.26 -2.12
CA LEU A 363 -12.67 -20.36 -0.97
C LEU A 363 -13.99 -19.78 -0.46
N GLU A 364 -14.96 -19.57 -1.34
CA GLU A 364 -16.33 -19.18 -0.95
C GLU A 364 -17.03 -20.34 -0.21
N ASP A 365 -16.88 -21.59 -0.68
CA ASP A 365 -17.48 -22.79 -0.07
C ASP A 365 -16.91 -23.13 1.31
N LEU A 366 -15.60 -22.95 1.51
CA LEU A 366 -14.92 -23.33 2.75
C LEU A 366 -15.32 -22.46 3.96
N ARG A 367 -16.13 -21.40 3.77
CA ARG A 367 -16.56 -20.43 4.81
C ARG A 367 -15.43 -20.00 5.75
N LYS A 368 -14.18 -20.03 5.27
CA LYS A 368 -13.04 -19.75 6.14
C LYS A 368 -13.14 -18.29 6.58
N PRO A 369 -12.89 -17.99 7.86
CA PRO A 369 -12.93 -16.63 8.34
C PRO A 369 -11.99 -15.74 7.53
N GLN A 370 -12.40 -14.48 7.41
CA GLN A 370 -11.62 -13.40 6.80
C GLN A 370 -10.18 -13.40 7.34
N GLY A 371 -9.19 -13.38 6.42
CA GLY A 371 -7.77 -13.44 6.77
C GLY A 371 -7.19 -14.84 7.07
N SER A 372 -7.94 -15.90 6.77
CA SER A 372 -7.46 -17.28 6.90
C SER A 372 -6.24 -17.58 6.02
N HIS A 373 -5.47 -18.58 6.46
CA HIS A 373 -4.38 -19.17 5.71
C HIS A 373 -4.87 -20.41 4.97
N VAL A 374 -4.39 -20.62 3.74
CA VAL A 374 -4.67 -21.82 2.96
C VAL A 374 -3.38 -22.39 2.38
N ASP A 375 -3.21 -23.70 2.49
CA ASP A 375 -2.14 -24.41 1.80
C ASP A 375 -2.69 -24.86 0.44
N ILE A 376 -2.09 -24.40 -0.64
CA ILE A 376 -2.47 -24.73 -2.01
C ILE A 376 -1.41 -25.64 -2.60
N VAL A 377 -1.79 -26.83 -3.04
CA VAL A 377 -0.91 -27.80 -3.69
C VAL A 377 -1.16 -27.76 -5.20
N PHE A 378 -0.20 -27.23 -5.95
CA PHE A 378 -0.22 -27.30 -7.41
C PHE A 378 0.35 -28.62 -7.89
N VAL A 379 -0.44 -29.30 -8.71
CA VAL A 379 -0.06 -30.57 -9.33
C VAL A 379 0.02 -30.37 -10.83
N ALA A 380 1.21 -30.49 -11.39
CA ALA A 380 1.45 -30.26 -12.81
C ALA A 380 2.63 -31.09 -13.30
N HIS A 381 2.72 -31.28 -14.62
CA HIS A 381 3.98 -31.68 -15.22
C HIS A 381 4.95 -30.52 -15.13
N GLY A 382 6.21 -30.81 -14.85
CA GLY A 382 7.23 -29.78 -14.67
C GLY A 382 8.54 -30.17 -15.33
N GLU A 383 9.27 -29.14 -15.73
CA GLU A 383 10.66 -29.23 -16.19
C GLU A 383 11.41 -27.96 -15.80
N ILE A 384 12.73 -28.05 -15.76
CA ILE A 384 13.61 -26.88 -15.60
C ILE A 384 14.35 -26.57 -16.91
N THR A 385 14.60 -25.29 -17.14
CA THR A 385 15.44 -24.81 -18.26
C THR A 385 16.77 -24.27 -17.75
N ASP A 386 17.68 -23.95 -18.66
CA ASP A 386 18.96 -23.30 -18.37
C ASP A 386 18.84 -21.80 -18.04
N GLN A 387 17.65 -21.21 -18.19
CA GLN A 387 17.39 -19.83 -17.82
C GLN A 387 17.25 -19.69 -16.31
N PHE A 388 17.73 -18.57 -15.77
CA PHE A 388 17.68 -18.28 -14.35
C PHE A 388 16.69 -17.18 -14.00
N MET A 389 16.06 -17.32 -12.84
CA MET A 389 15.18 -16.31 -12.26
C MET A 389 15.46 -16.13 -10.77
N PRO A 390 15.21 -14.93 -10.20
CA PRO A 390 15.23 -14.74 -8.76
C PRO A 390 14.19 -15.62 -8.06
N ALA A 391 14.55 -16.26 -6.94
CA ALA A 391 13.58 -17.02 -6.14
C ALA A 391 12.44 -16.14 -5.59
N SER A 392 12.67 -14.84 -5.42
CA SER A 392 11.66 -13.85 -5.00
C SER A 392 10.45 -13.78 -5.93
N CYS A 393 10.61 -14.09 -7.23
CA CYS A 393 9.51 -14.14 -8.21
C CYS A 393 8.50 -15.26 -7.88
N LEU A 394 8.89 -16.25 -7.08
CA LEU A 394 8.00 -17.33 -6.64
C LEU A 394 7.27 -17.01 -5.34
N VAL A 395 7.49 -15.86 -4.72
CA VAL A 395 6.87 -15.54 -3.42
C VAL A 395 6.32 -14.12 -3.39
N PRO A 396 5.40 -13.75 -4.31
CA PRO A 396 4.87 -12.39 -4.40
C PRO A 396 4.17 -12.02 -3.08
N PRO A 397 4.78 -11.13 -2.27
CA PRO A 397 4.21 -10.74 -1.00
C PRO A 397 2.99 -9.83 -1.25
N PRO A 398 2.04 -9.75 -0.31
CA PRO A 398 1.97 -10.41 0.99
C PRO A 398 1.13 -11.69 1.00
N ILE A 399 0.51 -12.02 -0.14
CA ILE A 399 -0.57 -13.01 -0.23
C ILE A 399 0.03 -14.40 -0.28
N ILE A 400 1.00 -14.61 -1.17
CA ILE A 400 1.79 -15.85 -1.19
C ILE A 400 2.85 -15.71 -0.12
N THR A 401 2.65 -16.40 1.00
CA THR A 401 3.55 -16.34 2.15
C THR A 401 4.77 -17.20 1.96
N GLU A 402 4.67 -18.27 1.18
CA GLU A 402 5.78 -19.15 0.87
C GLU A 402 5.47 -19.94 -0.40
N THR A 403 6.52 -20.32 -1.13
CA THR A 403 6.43 -21.35 -2.16
C THR A 403 7.42 -22.45 -1.82
N ILE A 404 6.94 -23.68 -1.70
CA ILE A 404 7.71 -24.84 -1.27
C ILE A 404 7.94 -25.80 -2.42
N LEU A 405 9.21 -26.05 -2.74
CA LEU A 405 9.65 -26.99 -3.77
C LEU A 405 10.18 -28.28 -3.12
N TYR A 406 9.62 -29.44 -3.47
CA TYR A 406 9.98 -30.69 -2.80
C TYR A 406 11.07 -31.49 -3.50
N SER A 407 11.16 -31.35 -4.82
CA SER A 407 12.16 -32.05 -5.62
C SER A 407 13.44 -31.20 -5.74
N PRO A 408 14.64 -31.80 -5.61
CA PRO A 408 15.87 -31.17 -6.04
C PRO A 408 15.84 -30.82 -7.54
N TRP A 409 16.77 -29.98 -7.98
CA TRP A 409 16.95 -29.74 -9.40
C TRP A 409 17.40 -31.01 -10.10
N ASN A 410 16.81 -31.27 -11.28
CA ASN A 410 17.07 -32.45 -12.11
C ASN A 410 16.65 -33.77 -11.46
N CYS A 411 15.52 -33.72 -10.76
CA CYS A 411 14.92 -34.86 -10.11
C CYS A 411 13.46 -35.03 -10.51
N LYS A 412 13.10 -36.24 -10.95
CA LYS A 412 11.71 -36.68 -11.13
C LYS A 412 11.09 -36.99 -9.77
N ILE A 413 9.78 -36.89 -9.66
CA ILE A 413 9.02 -37.42 -8.52
C ILE A 413 8.13 -38.55 -9.02
N ASP A 414 7.85 -39.53 -8.17
CA ASP A 414 6.85 -40.57 -8.47
C ASP A 414 5.48 -40.24 -7.84
N GLY A 415 4.49 -41.10 -8.09
CA GLY A 415 3.15 -40.91 -7.52
C GLY A 415 3.10 -40.97 -5.99
N TYR A 416 4.03 -41.68 -5.32
CA TYR A 416 4.11 -41.73 -3.85
C TYR A 416 4.57 -40.39 -3.28
N ALA A 417 5.60 -39.80 -3.88
CA ALA A 417 6.08 -38.48 -3.50
C ALA A 417 5.03 -37.40 -3.76
N ALA A 418 4.42 -37.39 -4.94
CA ALA A 418 3.38 -36.42 -5.30
C ALA A 418 2.17 -36.49 -4.35
N TYR A 419 1.70 -37.70 -4.03
CA TYR A 419 0.63 -37.91 -3.06
C TYR A 419 1.02 -37.44 -1.64
N SER A 420 2.24 -37.74 -1.19
CA SER A 420 2.72 -37.31 0.13
C SER A 420 2.89 -35.80 0.23
N ILE A 421 3.23 -35.10 -0.86
CA ILE A 421 3.22 -33.64 -0.95
C ILE A 421 1.80 -33.11 -0.78
N ALA A 422 0.85 -33.72 -1.48
CA ALA A 422 -0.56 -33.32 -1.45
C ALA A 422 -1.17 -33.43 -0.06
N GLN A 423 -0.85 -34.50 0.69
CA GLN A 423 -1.29 -34.67 2.08
C GLN A 423 -0.50 -33.82 3.09
N GLY A 424 0.68 -33.31 2.73
CA GLY A 424 1.58 -32.64 3.67
C GLY A 424 2.40 -33.57 4.57
N ASN A 425 2.46 -34.87 4.26
CA ASN A 425 3.16 -35.89 5.05
C ASN A 425 4.63 -36.07 4.65
N ILE A 426 5.09 -35.40 3.60
CA ILE A 426 6.46 -35.50 3.12
C ILE A 426 7.44 -34.64 3.95
N GLY A 427 8.05 -35.27 4.95
CA GLY A 427 9.20 -34.70 5.65
C GLY A 427 10.48 -34.76 4.81
N LEU A 428 11.49 -33.93 5.15
CA LEU A 428 12.81 -33.99 4.51
C LEU A 428 13.47 -35.37 4.64
N ARG A 429 13.31 -36.02 5.80
CA ARG A 429 13.90 -37.34 6.11
C ARG A 429 13.15 -38.52 5.48
N ASN A 430 11.95 -38.30 4.96
CA ASN A 430 11.12 -39.36 4.39
C ASN A 430 11.39 -39.57 2.89
N ARG A 431 12.20 -38.68 2.29
CA ARG A 431 12.53 -38.69 0.86
C ARG A 431 13.60 -39.74 0.60
N VAL A 432 13.33 -40.61 -0.36
CA VAL A 432 14.29 -41.60 -0.84
C VAL A 432 14.60 -41.30 -2.30
N PHE A 433 15.87 -41.36 -2.66
CA PHE A 433 16.35 -41.02 -4.01
C PHE A 433 17.01 -42.23 -4.65
N HIS A 434 16.59 -42.54 -5.88
CA HIS A 434 17.11 -43.64 -6.68
C HIS A 434 17.48 -43.14 -8.08
N ASN A 435 18.48 -43.75 -8.72
CA ASN A 435 18.66 -43.60 -10.16
C ASN A 435 17.66 -44.50 -10.91
N ASN A 436 17.26 -44.17 -12.14
CA ASN A 436 16.34 -44.91 -13.01
C ASN A 436 16.60 -46.43 -13.07
N ASN A 437 17.83 -46.90 -12.83
CA ASN A 437 18.14 -48.33 -12.81
C ASN A 437 17.87 -49.02 -11.45
N ASN A 438 17.44 -48.28 -10.42
CA ASN A 438 17.30 -48.71 -9.02
C ASN A 438 18.58 -49.26 -8.36
N ILE A 439 19.75 -49.03 -8.96
CA ILE A 439 21.01 -49.67 -8.53
C ILE A 439 21.70 -48.91 -7.38
N VAL A 440 21.54 -47.59 -7.29
CA VAL A 440 22.30 -46.75 -6.35
C VAL A 440 21.39 -45.74 -5.68
N GLN A 441 21.37 -45.78 -4.34
CA GLN A 441 20.81 -44.74 -3.50
C GLN A 441 21.78 -43.55 -3.51
N PHE A 442 21.33 -42.42 -4.00
CA PHE A 442 22.13 -41.18 -4.00
C PHE A 442 21.56 -40.25 -2.95
N GLU A 443 22.35 -39.89 -1.96
CA GLU A 443 22.00 -38.70 -1.19
C GLU A 443 22.34 -37.47 -2.03
N PRO A 444 21.40 -36.56 -2.29
CA PRO A 444 21.78 -35.24 -2.77
C PRO A 444 22.81 -34.65 -1.80
N ASN A 445 23.82 -33.94 -2.32
CA ASN A 445 24.77 -33.20 -1.48
C ASN A 445 23.99 -32.47 -0.38
N PRO A 446 24.50 -32.47 0.87
CA PRO A 446 23.71 -32.18 2.06
C PRO A 446 22.84 -30.95 1.85
N LEU A 447 21.52 -31.20 1.88
CA LEU A 447 20.50 -30.21 1.64
C LEU A 447 20.56 -29.19 2.77
N PRO A 448 20.84 -27.90 2.50
CA PRO A 448 20.82 -26.88 3.55
C PRO A 448 19.45 -26.85 4.24
N ASP A 449 19.41 -26.47 5.52
CA ASP A 449 18.14 -26.23 6.20
C ASP A 449 17.30 -25.22 5.40
N CYS A 450 16.00 -25.47 5.31
CA CYS A 450 15.04 -24.66 4.55
C CYS A 450 15.30 -24.51 3.04
N TRP A 451 16.14 -25.35 2.42
CA TRP A 451 16.40 -25.26 0.97
C TRP A 451 15.13 -25.21 0.13
N ASN A 452 14.10 -25.97 0.49
CA ASN A 452 12.82 -26.03 -0.22
C ASN A 452 11.98 -24.74 -0.16
N ARG A 453 12.39 -23.72 0.60
CA ARG A 453 11.62 -22.48 0.84
C ARG A 453 12.12 -21.35 -0.04
N MET A 454 11.29 -20.89 -0.96
CA MET A 454 11.69 -19.85 -1.91
C MET A 454 11.86 -18.48 -1.24
N ARG A 455 11.15 -18.19 -0.14
CA ARG A 455 11.28 -16.90 0.56
C ARG A 455 12.67 -16.70 1.19
N GLU A 456 13.27 -17.78 1.66
CA GLU A 456 14.58 -17.74 2.33
C GLU A 456 15.75 -17.78 1.33
N SER A 457 15.48 -18.12 0.06
CA SER A 457 16.49 -18.19 -0.98
C SER A 457 16.87 -16.79 -1.49
N ARG A 458 18.17 -16.49 -1.44
CA ARG A 458 18.77 -15.29 -2.05
C ARG A 458 19.42 -15.57 -3.40
N LEU A 459 19.32 -16.81 -3.88
CA LEU A 459 20.00 -17.27 -5.08
C LEU A 459 19.05 -17.24 -6.29
N GLY A 460 19.62 -17.05 -7.48
CA GLY A 460 18.92 -17.40 -8.71
C GLY A 460 18.62 -18.89 -8.74
N ILE A 461 17.46 -19.26 -9.27
CA ILE A 461 17.01 -20.64 -9.45
C ILE A 461 16.69 -20.89 -10.92
N PRO A 462 16.80 -22.13 -11.42
CA PRO A 462 16.37 -22.47 -12.76
C PRO A 462 14.91 -22.09 -12.98
N MET A 463 14.58 -21.63 -14.19
CA MET A 463 13.21 -21.37 -14.58
C MET A 463 12.46 -22.70 -14.64
N ILE A 464 11.37 -22.77 -13.88
CA ILE A 464 10.47 -23.92 -13.84
C ILE A 464 9.33 -23.67 -14.83
N LEU A 465 9.15 -24.56 -15.78
CA LEU A 465 8.02 -24.54 -16.71
C LEU A 465 7.01 -25.60 -16.29
N LEU A 466 5.74 -25.22 -16.20
CA LEU A 466 4.63 -26.12 -15.94
C LEU A 466 3.86 -26.40 -17.22
N SER A 467 3.62 -27.67 -17.52
CA SER A 467 2.69 -28.10 -18.57
C SER A 467 1.42 -28.69 -17.98
N PRO A 468 0.27 -28.49 -18.66
CA PRO A 468 -0.99 -29.05 -18.20
C PRO A 468 -1.05 -30.56 -18.39
N VAL A 469 -1.88 -31.21 -17.59
CA VAL A 469 -2.33 -32.58 -17.80
C VAL A 469 -3.42 -32.53 -18.88
N GLY A 470 -3.13 -33.10 -20.05
CA GLY A 470 -4.05 -33.14 -21.20
C GLY A 470 -4.70 -34.52 -21.41
N PRO A 471 -5.71 -34.64 -22.29
CA PRO A 471 -6.49 -35.87 -22.49
C PRO A 471 -5.70 -37.13 -22.87
N GLU A 472 -4.52 -36.96 -23.47
CA GLU A 472 -3.60 -38.05 -23.81
C GLU A 472 -2.88 -38.62 -22.58
N ASP A 473 -2.86 -37.89 -21.48
CA ASP A 473 -2.37 -38.36 -20.20
C ASP A 473 -3.41 -39.26 -19.54
N GLY A 474 -2.99 -40.44 -19.08
CA GLY A 474 -3.87 -41.33 -18.31
C GLY A 474 -4.40 -40.67 -17.03
N ALA A 475 -3.63 -39.75 -16.45
CA ALA A 475 -4.02 -39.03 -15.25
C ALA A 475 -5.18 -38.06 -15.48
N TRP A 476 -5.40 -37.61 -16.73
CA TRP A 476 -6.45 -36.66 -17.05
C TRP A 476 -7.83 -37.19 -16.69
N ARG A 477 -8.13 -38.44 -17.06
CA ARG A 477 -9.43 -39.07 -16.73
C ARG A 477 -9.60 -39.26 -15.23
N GLU A 478 -8.52 -39.66 -14.55
CA GLU A 478 -8.54 -39.89 -13.10
C GLU A 478 -8.80 -38.59 -12.33
N PHE A 479 -8.15 -37.50 -12.72
CA PHE A 479 -8.42 -36.22 -12.10
C PHE A 479 -9.76 -35.62 -12.52
N GLN A 480 -10.24 -35.83 -13.75
CA GLN A 480 -11.59 -35.41 -14.13
C GLN A 480 -12.66 -36.09 -13.27
N ALA A 481 -12.51 -37.38 -12.98
CA ALA A 481 -13.41 -38.10 -12.07
C ALA A 481 -13.39 -37.52 -10.64
N LEU A 482 -12.28 -36.87 -10.24
CA LEU A 482 -12.19 -36.16 -8.98
C LEU A 482 -12.79 -34.76 -9.04
N GLN A 483 -12.83 -34.10 -10.21
CA GLN A 483 -13.26 -32.71 -10.39
C GLN A 483 -14.75 -32.44 -10.13
N GLU A 484 -15.58 -33.48 -9.98
CA GLU A 484 -16.98 -33.34 -9.55
C GLU A 484 -17.11 -32.91 -8.07
N GLY A 485 -16.00 -32.93 -7.31
CA GLY A 485 -15.89 -32.32 -5.99
C GLY A 485 -14.51 -31.68 -5.78
N HIS A 486 -14.42 -30.70 -4.89
CA HIS A 486 -13.12 -30.13 -4.54
C HIS A 486 -12.25 -31.17 -3.82
N ILE A 487 -10.95 -31.23 -4.14
CA ILE A 487 -10.01 -32.17 -3.49
C ILE A 487 -9.32 -31.43 -2.33
N GLU A 488 -9.99 -31.38 -1.18
CA GLU A 488 -9.38 -30.95 0.08
C GLU A 488 -8.88 -32.16 0.87
N ILE A 489 -7.64 -32.09 1.34
CA ILE A 489 -7.06 -33.11 2.23
C ILE A 489 -6.32 -32.42 3.36
N ASP A 490 -6.69 -32.73 4.60
CA ASP A 490 -6.04 -32.21 5.80
C ASP A 490 -5.89 -30.68 5.81
N GLY A 491 -6.90 -29.97 5.29
CA GLY A 491 -6.93 -28.50 5.20
C GLY A 491 -6.18 -27.90 4.00
N ARG A 492 -5.59 -28.75 3.15
CA ARG A 492 -4.87 -28.36 1.91
C ARG A 492 -5.78 -28.47 0.71
N VAL A 493 -5.70 -27.48 -0.18
CA VAL A 493 -6.43 -27.42 -1.43
C VAL A 493 -5.55 -27.95 -2.56
N ILE A 494 -5.96 -29.02 -3.23
CA ILE A 494 -5.21 -29.61 -4.33
C ILE A 494 -5.76 -29.09 -5.66
N ILE A 495 -4.92 -28.41 -6.44
CA ILE A 495 -5.26 -27.82 -7.73
C ILE A 495 -4.40 -28.48 -8.82
N PRO A 496 -4.93 -29.50 -9.49
CA PRO A 496 -4.26 -30.08 -10.64
C PRO A 496 -4.42 -29.17 -11.86
N TYR A 497 -3.31 -28.87 -12.54
CA TYR A 497 -3.29 -28.06 -13.76
C TYR A 497 -3.79 -28.88 -14.95
N ILE A 498 -5.10 -29.04 -15.01
CA ILE A 498 -5.81 -29.83 -16.02
C ILE A 498 -6.49 -28.88 -16.97
N VAL A 499 -6.37 -29.18 -18.26
CA VAL A 499 -7.02 -28.41 -19.31
C VAL A 499 -8.25 -29.16 -19.82
N PRO A 500 -9.37 -28.45 -20.06
CA PRO A 500 -10.50 -29.06 -20.75
C PRO A 500 -10.10 -29.53 -22.14
N GLN A 501 -10.68 -30.64 -22.58
CA GLN A 501 -10.38 -31.22 -23.89
C GLN A 501 -10.61 -30.23 -25.04
N ALA A 502 -11.65 -29.39 -24.94
CA ALA A 502 -11.97 -28.37 -25.93
C ALA A 502 -10.97 -27.21 -25.99
N SER A 503 -10.06 -27.10 -25.02
CA SER A 503 -9.17 -25.95 -24.85
C SER A 503 -7.69 -26.33 -24.78
N VAL A 504 -7.31 -27.58 -25.07
CA VAL A 504 -5.91 -28.05 -24.99
C VAL A 504 -4.94 -27.17 -25.78
N THR A 505 -5.37 -26.65 -26.93
CA THR A 505 -4.56 -25.76 -27.77
C THR A 505 -4.41 -24.34 -27.22
N ALA A 506 -5.25 -23.95 -26.26
CA ALA A 506 -5.21 -22.64 -25.60
C ALA A 506 -4.19 -22.56 -24.45
N TYR A 507 -3.56 -23.70 -24.10
CA TYR A 507 -2.66 -23.81 -22.96
C TYR A 507 -1.30 -24.34 -23.38
N GLY A 508 -0.28 -23.51 -23.18
CA GLY A 508 1.12 -23.88 -23.36
C GLY A 508 1.81 -24.26 -22.04
N LYS A 509 3.12 -24.45 -22.15
CA LYS A 509 4.03 -24.44 -21.00
C LYS A 509 4.07 -23.03 -20.42
N ILE A 510 3.72 -22.88 -19.15
CA ILE A 510 3.68 -21.60 -18.45
C ILE A 510 4.79 -21.58 -17.38
N PRO A 511 5.60 -20.52 -17.27
CA PRO A 511 6.56 -20.41 -16.17
C PRO A 511 5.88 -20.40 -14.80
N LEU A 512 6.46 -21.07 -13.81
CA LEU A 512 5.90 -21.15 -12.46
C LEU A 512 5.67 -19.75 -11.85
N TYR A 513 6.57 -18.79 -12.07
CA TYR A 513 6.38 -17.43 -11.53
C TYR A 513 5.12 -16.74 -12.07
N VAL A 514 4.75 -17.00 -13.33
CA VAL A 514 3.49 -16.51 -13.92
C VAL A 514 2.30 -17.20 -13.26
N PHE A 515 2.41 -18.51 -13.02
CA PHE A 515 1.39 -19.32 -12.36
C PHE A 515 1.13 -18.85 -10.92
N ILE A 516 2.20 -18.59 -10.17
CA ILE A 516 2.18 -18.01 -8.83
C ILE A 516 1.57 -16.61 -8.85
N PHE A 517 1.95 -15.77 -9.81
CA PHE A 517 1.41 -14.41 -9.94
C PHE A 517 -0.09 -14.40 -10.28
N ALA A 518 -0.56 -15.27 -11.18
CA ALA A 518 -1.98 -15.42 -11.46
C ALA A 518 -2.77 -15.90 -10.22
N SER A 519 -2.19 -16.82 -9.44
CA SER A 519 -2.76 -17.27 -8.17
C SER A 519 -2.87 -16.13 -7.17
N TRP A 520 -1.78 -15.38 -7.00
CA TRP A 520 -1.71 -14.19 -6.14
C TRP A 520 -2.77 -13.15 -6.51
N PHE A 521 -2.89 -12.84 -7.80
CA PHE A 521 -3.86 -11.87 -8.31
C PHE A 521 -5.30 -12.31 -8.05
N THR A 522 -5.59 -13.59 -8.33
CA THR A 522 -6.93 -14.16 -8.12
C THR A 522 -7.31 -14.13 -6.63
N LEU A 523 -6.39 -14.52 -5.75
CA LEU A 523 -6.57 -14.44 -4.29
C LEU A 523 -6.77 -12.99 -3.81
N MET A 524 -6.02 -12.04 -4.35
CA MET A 524 -6.13 -10.61 -4.04
C MET A 524 -7.52 -10.08 -4.36
N VAL A 525 -8.02 -10.39 -5.56
CA VAL A 525 -9.32 -9.95 -6.07
C VAL A 525 -10.48 -10.61 -5.32
N ALA A 526 -10.33 -11.88 -4.94
CA ALA A 526 -11.34 -12.62 -4.20
C ALA A 526 -11.57 -11.99 -2.82
N ASN A 527 -10.74 -12.35 -1.83
CA ASN A 527 -10.87 -11.92 -0.43
C ASN A 527 -9.52 -11.67 0.26
N GLY A 528 -8.40 -11.69 -0.48
CA GLY A 528 -7.08 -11.47 0.10
C GLY A 528 -6.57 -12.61 1.00
N THR A 529 -7.10 -13.83 0.86
CA THR A 529 -6.69 -15.02 1.62
C THR A 529 -5.19 -15.28 1.42
N ARG A 530 -4.45 -15.45 2.52
CA ARG A 530 -3.01 -15.74 2.47
C ARG A 530 -2.82 -17.20 2.12
N ALA A 531 -1.83 -17.51 1.27
CA ALA A 531 -1.57 -18.87 0.84
C ALA A 531 -0.10 -19.28 0.96
N THR A 532 0.14 -20.52 1.36
CA THR A 532 1.40 -21.23 1.09
C THR A 532 1.20 -22.11 -0.12
N VAL A 533 2.07 -21.98 -1.11
CA VAL A 533 2.03 -22.80 -2.31
C VAL A 533 2.99 -23.96 -2.18
N HIS A 534 2.53 -25.16 -2.48
CA HIS A 534 3.31 -26.38 -2.57
C HIS A 534 3.33 -26.85 -4.00
N LEU A 535 4.50 -27.13 -4.56
CA LEU A 535 4.61 -27.67 -5.91
C LEU A 535 4.85 -29.18 -5.89
N ALA A 536 3.93 -29.94 -6.49
CA ALA A 536 4.11 -31.34 -6.86
C ALA A 536 4.30 -31.42 -8.38
N ALA A 537 5.56 -31.40 -8.81
CA ALA A 537 5.95 -31.53 -10.21
C ALA A 537 7.33 -32.18 -10.33
N CYS A 538 7.61 -32.84 -11.45
CA CYS A 538 8.98 -33.19 -11.83
C CYS A 538 9.79 -31.90 -12.07
N LEU A 539 11.07 -31.91 -11.71
CA LEU A 539 11.99 -30.80 -11.97
C LEU A 539 13.19 -31.30 -12.78
N GLU A 540 12.93 -32.19 -13.73
CA GLU A 540 13.96 -32.68 -14.65
C GLU A 540 14.34 -31.63 -15.69
N ARG A 541 15.58 -31.68 -16.18
CA ARG A 541 16.03 -30.73 -17.20
C ARG A 541 15.45 -31.09 -18.57
N ALA A 542 14.92 -30.08 -19.25
CA ALA A 542 14.60 -30.19 -20.67
C ALA A 542 15.87 -30.22 -21.53
N GLY A 543 16.11 -31.33 -22.24
CA GLY A 543 17.17 -31.44 -23.26
C GLY A 543 18.57 -31.83 -22.76
N SER A 544 19.54 -31.82 -23.68
CA SER A 544 20.90 -32.39 -23.51
C SER A 544 22.01 -31.33 -23.39
N THR A 545 21.69 -30.08 -23.08
CA THR A 545 22.69 -29.00 -23.02
C THR A 545 23.71 -29.23 -21.90
N PRO A 546 24.98 -28.78 -22.08
CA PRO A 546 26.00 -28.90 -21.06
C PRO A 546 25.56 -28.24 -19.75
N ARG A 547 25.89 -28.87 -18.62
CA ARG A 547 25.57 -28.37 -17.29
C ARG A 547 26.16 -26.95 -17.10
N PRO A 548 25.34 -25.92 -16.84
CA PRO A 548 25.87 -24.60 -16.49
C PRO A 548 26.68 -24.69 -15.20
N GLN A 549 27.81 -24.00 -15.14
CA GLN A 549 28.69 -24.06 -13.96
C GLN A 549 28.01 -23.48 -12.72
N GLU A 550 27.08 -22.52 -12.91
CA GLU A 550 26.28 -21.93 -11.85
C GLU A 550 25.42 -22.95 -11.10
N TRP A 551 25.04 -24.07 -11.74
CA TRP A 551 24.23 -25.13 -11.13
C TRP A 551 24.99 -25.89 -10.04
N ARG A 552 26.33 -25.83 -10.07
CA ARG A 552 27.18 -26.41 -9.01
C ARG A 552 27.28 -25.50 -7.79
N ALA A 553 27.02 -24.20 -7.96
CA ALA A 553 27.02 -23.22 -6.89
C ALA A 553 25.62 -22.99 -6.28
N GLN A 554 24.57 -23.48 -6.96
CA GLN A 554 23.19 -23.37 -6.52
C GLN A 554 22.65 -24.68 -5.97
N TYR A 555 21.98 -24.59 -4.82
CA TYR A 555 20.89 -25.48 -4.40
C TYR A 555 21.17 -27.00 -4.39
N ALA A 556 20.15 -27.77 -4.02
CA ALA A 556 20.12 -29.22 -4.09
C ALA A 556 20.05 -29.67 -5.56
N TRP A 557 21.15 -30.17 -6.13
CA TRP A 557 21.20 -30.71 -7.50
C TRP A 557 21.39 -32.23 -7.48
N THR A 558 20.71 -32.96 -8.37
CA THR A 558 20.85 -34.41 -8.51
C THR A 558 21.38 -34.85 -9.87
N ASN A 559 21.93 -36.06 -9.94
CA ASN A 559 22.40 -36.64 -11.20
C ASN A 559 21.24 -36.90 -12.16
N ASP A 560 21.54 -36.99 -13.46
CA ASP A 560 20.55 -37.30 -14.49
C ASP A 560 19.89 -38.65 -14.18
N GLY A 561 18.56 -38.73 -14.35
CA GLY A 561 17.79 -39.93 -14.05
C GLY A 561 17.53 -40.17 -12.57
N THR A 562 17.71 -39.17 -11.71
CA THR A 562 17.33 -39.29 -10.29
C THR A 562 15.82 -39.18 -10.13
N LEU A 563 15.25 -40.12 -9.39
CA LEU A 563 13.86 -40.21 -8.98
C LEU A 563 13.75 -40.07 -7.46
N MET A 564 12.87 -39.18 -7.00
CA MET A 564 12.46 -39.04 -5.61
C MET A 564 11.15 -39.79 -5.35
N THR A 565 11.17 -40.61 -4.31
CA THR A 565 10.01 -41.36 -3.79
C THR A 565 9.91 -41.20 -2.27
N VAL A 566 8.86 -41.77 -1.68
CA VAL A 566 8.60 -41.77 -0.23
C VAL A 566 8.04 -43.12 0.14
N ASN A 567 8.46 -43.66 1.30
CA ASN A 567 7.80 -44.83 1.88
C ASN A 567 6.47 -44.41 2.47
N VAL A 568 5.37 -44.67 1.75
CA VAL A 568 4.00 -44.35 2.20
C VAL A 568 3.35 -45.60 2.77
N ASP A 569 2.75 -45.47 3.96
CA ASP A 569 1.82 -46.47 4.46
C ASP A 569 0.53 -46.43 3.62
N THR A 570 0.32 -47.47 2.81
CA THR A 570 -0.78 -47.52 1.84
C THR A 570 -2.15 -47.76 2.48
N VAL A 571 -2.23 -48.01 3.79
CA VAL A 571 -3.48 -48.39 4.48
C VAL A 571 -4.49 -47.22 4.56
N ASN A 572 -4.03 -45.96 4.52
CA ASN A 572 -4.87 -44.76 4.70
C ASN A 572 -4.87 -43.83 3.47
N VAL A 573 -4.69 -44.36 2.25
CA VAL A 573 -4.67 -43.54 1.04
C VAL A 573 -6.06 -43.38 0.44
N ASN A 574 -6.39 -42.18 -0.05
CA ASN A 574 -7.51 -41.98 -0.97
C ASN A 574 -7.15 -42.67 -2.29
N PRO A 575 -7.81 -43.79 -2.65
CA PRO A 575 -7.35 -44.65 -3.73
C PRO A 575 -7.50 -44.01 -5.12
N VAL A 576 -8.47 -43.11 -5.29
CA VAL A 576 -8.71 -42.44 -6.58
C VAL A 576 -7.66 -41.35 -6.80
N LEU A 577 -7.44 -40.50 -5.78
CA LEU A 577 -6.40 -39.47 -5.85
C LEU A 577 -5.01 -40.09 -5.99
N PHE A 578 -4.71 -41.13 -5.22
CA PHE A 578 -3.43 -41.83 -5.31
C PHE A 578 -3.22 -42.43 -6.70
N ARG A 579 -4.26 -43.02 -7.30
CA ARG A 579 -4.22 -43.52 -8.69
C ARG A 579 -3.97 -42.41 -9.70
N ALA A 580 -4.58 -41.24 -9.53
CA ALA A 580 -4.34 -40.08 -10.40
C ALA A 580 -2.87 -39.67 -10.38
N PHE A 581 -2.27 -39.57 -9.18
CA PHE A 581 -0.84 -39.27 -9.03
C PHE A 581 0.06 -40.34 -9.63
N ARG A 582 -0.22 -41.62 -9.38
CA ARG A 582 0.53 -42.74 -9.98
C ARG A 582 0.46 -42.71 -11.51
N SER A 583 -0.72 -42.47 -12.07
CA SER A 583 -0.89 -42.35 -13.52
C SER A 583 -0.10 -41.19 -14.11
N MET A 584 0.03 -40.08 -13.39
CA MET A 584 0.72 -38.88 -13.85
C MET A 584 2.25 -39.04 -13.79
N PHE A 585 2.75 -39.54 -12.67
CA PHE A 585 4.17 -39.46 -12.35
C PHE A 585 4.94 -40.76 -12.63
N ASP A 586 4.28 -41.93 -12.68
CA ASP A 586 5.00 -43.20 -12.86
C ASP A 586 5.19 -43.61 -14.32
N ARG A 587 4.42 -43.03 -15.25
CA ARG A 587 4.49 -43.40 -16.68
C ARG A 587 5.85 -43.06 -17.29
N ASN A 588 6.53 -42.06 -16.77
CA ASN A 588 7.84 -41.59 -17.26
C ASN A 588 9.03 -42.29 -16.60
N ILE A 589 8.79 -43.37 -15.83
CA ILE A 589 9.80 -44.16 -15.12
C ILE A 589 10.14 -45.46 -15.89
N ARG A 590 9.38 -45.81 -16.93
CA ARG A 590 9.61 -47.02 -17.73
C ARG A 590 10.58 -46.84 -18.88
#